data_AF-G4FAJ4-F1
#
_entry.id   AF-G4FAJ4-F1
#
_cell.length_a   1.000
_cell.length_b   1.000
_cell.length_c   1.000
_cell.angle_alpha   90.00
_cell.angle_beta   90.00
_cell.angle_gamma   90.00
#
_symmetry.space_group_name_H-M   'P 1'
#
loop_
_entity.id
_entity.type
_entity.pdbx_description
1 polymer ?
#
loop_
_entity_poly.entity_id
_entity_poly.type
_entity_poly.pdbx_seq_one_letter_code
_entity_poly.pdbx_strand_id
1 'polypeptide(L)'
;MQAGKAVSRRYCNRRIGEFLKELDLTEGRSTSVPKILRVMKANGSPVPVFETDDERSFFLIRLPVHEGFSVQAEVVNEVPPKSPPNFAPT
;
A
#
# COMPACT_ATOMS: atom_id res chain seq x y z
N MET A 1 -4.36 -14.21 -0.08
CA MET A 1 -4.48 -13.86 1.36
C MET A 1 -5.91 -14.12 1.82
N GLN A 2 -6.13 -14.78 2.96
CA GLN A 2 -7.48 -14.98 3.50
C GLN A 2 -7.77 -13.88 4.54
N ALA A 3 -8.87 -13.15 4.32
CA ALA A 3 -9.41 -12.06 5.13
C ALA A 3 -8.78 -11.88 6.54
N GLY A 4 -7.80 -10.97 6.64
CA GLY A 4 -7.29 -10.47 7.92
C GLY A 4 -6.23 -11.31 8.64
N LYS A 5 -5.83 -12.49 8.14
CA LYS A 5 -4.68 -13.25 8.69
C LYS A 5 -3.46 -13.14 7.78
N ALA A 6 -2.69 -12.07 7.97
CA ALA A 6 -1.35 -11.98 7.40
C ALA A 6 -0.41 -12.94 8.15
N VAL A 7 -0.26 -14.16 7.64
CA VAL A 7 0.69 -15.14 8.19
C VAL A 7 2.02 -14.97 7.48
N SER A 8 2.85 -14.00 7.89
CA SER A 8 4.25 -14.02 7.51
C SER A 8 5.00 -14.96 8.46
N ARG A 9 5.29 -16.18 7.98
CA ARG A 9 6.10 -17.15 8.73
C ARG A 9 7.58 -16.77 8.77
N ARG A 10 8.06 -16.00 7.78
CA ARG A 10 9.45 -15.53 7.67
C ARG A 10 9.47 -14.14 7.02
N TYR A 11 10.24 -13.24 7.61
CA TYR A 11 10.60 -11.99 6.95
C TYR A 11 11.39 -12.30 5.68
N CYS A 12 11.01 -11.72 4.54
CA CYS A 12 11.75 -11.87 3.28
C CYS A 12 13.22 -11.50 3.47
N ASN A 13 13.47 -10.38 4.15
CA ASN A 13 14.81 -9.92 4.51
C ASN A 13 14.97 -9.89 6.03
N ARG A 14 15.54 -10.98 6.59
CA ARG A 14 15.74 -11.11 8.03
C ARG A 14 16.58 -9.98 8.62
N ARG A 15 17.69 -9.62 7.95
CA ARG A 15 18.61 -8.55 8.40
C ARG A 15 17.93 -7.18 8.49
N ILE A 16 17.12 -6.83 7.48
CA ILE A 16 16.36 -5.57 7.48
C ILE A 16 15.33 -5.58 8.61
N GLY A 17 14.64 -6.70 8.82
CA GLY A 17 13.68 -6.84 9.90
C GLY A 17 14.31 -6.79 11.30
N GLU A 18 15.52 -7.30 11.48
CA GLU A 18 16.28 -7.17 12.73
C GLU A 18 16.72 -5.72 12.96
N PHE A 19 17.29 -5.07 11.94
CA PHE A 19 17.68 -3.66 12.01
C PHE A 19 16.50 -2.73 12.36
N LEU A 20 15.34 -2.91 11.74
CA LEU A 20 14.14 -2.10 12.04
C LEU A 20 13.56 -2.37 13.43
N LYS A 21 13.86 -3.51 14.05
CA LYS A 21 13.48 -3.78 15.44
C LYS A 21 14.42 -3.09 16.41
N GLU A 22 15.72 -3.08 16.13
CA GLU A 22 16.71 -2.35 16.94
C GLU A 22 16.42 -0.84 16.99
N LEU A 23 15.81 -0.29 15.94
CA LEU A 23 15.37 1.10 15.87
C LEU A 23 13.97 1.35 16.44
N ASP A 24 13.31 0.36 17.04
CA ASP A 24 11.93 0.45 17.54
C ASP A 24 10.87 0.87 16.50
N LEU A 25 11.18 0.74 15.21
CA LEU A 25 10.26 1.05 14.10
C LEU A 25 9.31 -0.11 13.79
N THR A 26 9.65 -1.32 14.24
CA THR A 26 8.82 -2.51 14.03
C THR A 26 8.78 -3.40 15.26
N GLU A 27 7.58 -3.85 15.63
CA GLU A 27 7.34 -4.68 16.82
C GLU A 27 7.59 -6.19 16.56
N GLY A 28 7.85 -6.58 15.30
CA GLY A 28 8.01 -7.97 14.88
C GLY A 28 6.69 -8.74 14.66
N ARG A 29 6.78 -9.95 14.06
CA ARG A 29 5.69 -10.95 13.95
C ARG A 29 4.41 -10.52 13.21
N SER A 30 4.54 -9.82 12.08
CA SER A 30 3.39 -9.51 11.20
C SER A 30 2.25 -8.72 11.88
N THR A 31 2.55 -7.91 12.90
CA THR A 31 1.53 -7.11 13.62
C THR A 31 0.97 -5.97 12.78
N SER A 32 1.64 -5.57 11.70
CA SER A 32 1.25 -4.44 10.86
C SER A 32 -0.16 -4.56 10.29
N VAL A 33 -0.49 -5.67 9.64
CA VAL A 33 -1.81 -5.85 8.98
C VAL A 33 -2.96 -5.84 10.01
N PRO A 34 -2.91 -6.61 11.11
CA PRO A 34 -3.92 -6.50 12.17
C PRO A 34 -4.01 -5.10 12.78
N LYS A 35 -2.88 -4.40 12.97
CA LYS A 35 -2.85 -3.04 13.53
C LYS A 35 -3.53 -2.05 12.58
N ILE A 36 -3.27 -2.13 11.28
CA ILE A 36 -3.95 -1.32 10.26
C ILE A 36 -5.45 -1.57 10.31
N LEU A 37 -5.89 -2.84 10.27
CA LEU A 37 -7.32 -3.18 10.32
C LEU A 37 -8.02 -2.66 11.59
N ARG A 38 -7.36 -2.80 12.75
CA ARG A 38 -7.87 -2.31 14.03
C ARG A 38 -8.02 -0.79 14.04
N VAL A 39 -6.99 -0.06 13.60
CA VAL A 39 -6.99 1.41 13.63
C VAL A 39 -7.94 1.98 12.59
N MET A 40 -7.98 1.44 11.38
CA MET A 40 -8.94 1.85 10.35
C MET A 40 -10.38 1.70 10.85
N LYS A 41 -10.71 0.56 11.48
CA LYS A 41 -12.04 0.33 12.07
C LYS A 41 -12.34 1.30 13.23
N ALA A 42 -11.37 1.54 14.11
CA ALA A 42 -11.54 2.45 15.24
C ALA A 42 -11.74 3.91 14.79
N ASN A 43 -11.10 4.29 13.68
CA ASN A 43 -11.24 5.61 13.08
C ASN A 43 -12.52 5.77 12.25
N GLY A 44 -13.33 4.70 12.05
CA GLY A 44 -14.49 4.73 11.16
C GLY A 44 -14.13 4.80 9.67
N SER A 45 -12.87 4.60 9.31
CA SER A 45 -12.41 4.66 7.92
C SER A 45 -12.85 3.41 7.14
N PRO A 46 -13.02 3.51 5.80
CA PRO A 46 -13.37 2.35 4.99
C PRO A 46 -12.27 1.28 5.02
N VAL A 47 -12.64 0.02 4.78
CA VAL A 47 -11.71 -1.11 4.94
C VAL A 47 -10.53 -1.01 3.95
N PRO A 48 -9.28 -1.18 4.41
CA PRO A 48 -8.11 -1.16 3.53
C PRO A 48 -8.08 -2.36 2.57
N VAL A 49 -7.63 -2.14 1.34
CA VAL A 49 -7.50 -3.19 0.32
C VAL A 49 -6.04 -3.62 0.21
N PHE A 50 -5.80 -4.92 0.32
CA PHE A 50 -4.47 -5.53 0.20
C PHE A 50 -4.39 -6.33 -1.09
N GLU A 51 -3.39 -6.05 -1.91
CA GLU A 51 -3.21 -6.65 -3.22
C GLU A 51 -1.78 -7.16 -3.37
N THR A 52 -1.65 -8.35 -3.94
CA THR A 52 -0.38 -9.06 -4.13
C THR A 52 -0.62 -10.11 -5.20
N ASP A 53 0.42 -10.48 -5.92
CA ASP A 53 0.40 -11.54 -6.92
C ASP A 53 0.81 -12.90 -6.30
N ASP A 54 0.57 -13.96 -7.06
CA ASP A 54 0.93 -15.33 -6.65
C ASP A 54 2.45 -15.51 -6.55
N GLU A 55 3.22 -14.78 -7.37
CA GLU A 55 4.68 -14.77 -7.35
C GLU A 55 5.26 -13.95 -6.17
N ARG A 56 4.43 -13.20 -5.44
CA ARG A 56 4.82 -12.32 -4.32
C ARG A 56 5.89 -11.30 -4.73
N SER A 57 5.83 -10.83 -5.98
CA SER A 57 6.73 -9.80 -6.49
C SER A 57 6.41 -8.43 -5.90
N PHE A 58 5.17 -8.21 -5.47
CA PHE A 58 4.77 -6.96 -4.82
C PHE A 58 3.76 -7.16 -3.68
N PHE A 59 3.66 -6.14 -2.84
CA PHE A 59 2.62 -6.01 -1.83
C PHE A 59 2.10 -4.58 -1.79
N LEU A 60 0.87 -4.38 -2.28
CA LEU A 60 0.22 -3.08 -2.38
C LEU A 60 -0.89 -2.96 -1.32
N ILE A 61 -0.93 -1.82 -0.65
CA ILE A 61 -1.96 -1.48 0.33
C ILE A 61 -2.65 -0.19 -0.11
N ARG A 62 -3.96 -0.24 -0.34
CA ARG A 62 -4.79 0.94 -0.61
C ARG A 62 -5.56 1.31 0.65
N LEU A 63 -5.26 2.49 1.19
CA LEU A 63 -5.93 3.07 2.36
C LEU A 63 -6.92 4.15 1.88
N PRO A 64 -8.24 3.86 1.85
CA PRO A 64 -9.22 4.85 1.45
C PRO A 64 -9.27 6.00 2.46
N VAL A 65 -9.42 7.22 1.95
CA VAL A 65 -9.53 8.43 2.78
C VAL A 65 -10.84 8.38 3.55
N HIS A 66 -10.79 8.80 4.82
CA HIS A 66 -11.97 8.89 5.66
C HIS A 66 -12.95 9.95 5.12
N GLU A 67 -14.27 9.67 5.14
CA GLU A 67 -15.29 10.53 4.52
C GLU A 67 -15.30 11.96 5.08
N GLY A 68 -15.04 12.12 6.38
CA GLY A 68 -14.88 13.44 7.03
C GLY A 68 -13.70 14.29 6.53
N PHE A 69 -12.82 13.74 5.68
CA PHE A 69 -11.67 14.42 5.08
C PHE A 69 -11.72 14.41 3.55
N SER A 70 -12.91 14.16 2.96
CA SER A 70 -13.08 14.18 1.51
C SER A 70 -12.77 15.58 0.98
N VAL A 71 -11.57 15.77 0.43
CA VAL A 71 -11.29 16.88 -0.48
C VAL A 71 -12.06 16.53 -1.74
N GLN A 72 -13.05 17.34 -2.12
CA GLN A 72 -13.73 17.19 -3.40
C GLN A 72 -12.65 17.08 -4.46
N ALA A 73 -12.50 15.89 -5.04
CA ALA A 73 -11.51 15.65 -6.06
C ALA A 73 -11.93 16.48 -7.28
N GLU A 74 -11.28 17.63 -7.46
CA GLU A 74 -11.31 18.31 -8.74
C GLU A 74 -10.78 17.31 -9.77
N VAL A 75 -11.65 16.95 -10.70
CA VAL A 75 -11.38 16.03 -11.80
C VAL A 75 -10.19 16.58 -12.58
N VAL A 76 -8.99 16.05 -12.33
CA VAL A 76 -7.83 16.34 -13.18
C VAL A 76 -8.10 15.63 -14.49
N ASN A 77 -8.68 16.37 -15.44
CA ASN A 77 -8.89 15.94 -16.81
C ASN A 77 -7.54 15.43 -17.35
N GLU A 78 -7.48 14.15 -17.72
CA GLU A 78 -6.34 13.59 -18.43
C GLU A 78 -6.11 14.39 -19.71
N VAL A 79 -4.98 15.10 -19.79
CA VAL A 79 -4.53 15.70 -21.04
C VAL A 79 -4.03 14.55 -21.93
N PRO A 80 -4.62 14.31 -23.11
CA PRO A 80 -4.19 13.22 -23.97
C PRO A 80 -2.73 13.42 -24.41
N PRO A 81 -1.94 12.35 -24.57
CA PRO A 81 -0.53 12.45 -24.93
C PRO A 81 -0.39 13.09 -26.31
N LYS A 82 0.23 14.27 -26.36
CA LYS A 82 0.60 14.94 -27.62
C LYS A 82 1.62 14.06 -28.34
N SER A 83 1.22 13.54 -29.50
CA SER A 83 2.06 12.74 -30.39
C SER A 83 3.43 13.41 -30.65
N PRO A 84 4.54 12.66 -30.63
CA PRO A 84 5.87 13.24 -30.86
C PRO A 84 5.99 13.79 -32.29
N PRO A 85 6.73 14.90 -32.50
CA PRO A 85 6.93 15.46 -33.82
C PRO A 85 7.77 14.51 -34.69
N ASN A 86 7.26 14.27 -35.90
CA ASN A 86 7.88 13.44 -36.92
C ASN A 86 9.17 14.12 -37.44
N PHE A 87 10.34 13.55 -37.17
CA PHE A 87 11.58 13.97 -37.80
C PHE A 87 11.77 13.19 -39.10
N ALA A 88 11.49 13.82 -40.24
CA ALA A 88 11.90 13.30 -41.53
C ALA A 88 13.42 13.50 -41.70
N PRO A 89 14.18 12.48 -42.13
CA PRO A 89 15.59 12.67 -42.47
C PRO A 89 15.72 13.37 -43.83
N THR A 90 16.60 14.38 -43.89
CA THR A 90 17.15 14.94 -45.14
C THR A 90 18.37 14.12 -45.56
#